data_AF-A0A3G6TA70-F1
#
_entry.id   AF-A0A3G6TA70-F1
#
_cell.length_a   1.000
_cell.length_b   1.000
_cell.length_c   1.000
_cell.angle_alpha   90.00
_cell.angle_beta   90.00
_cell.angle_gamma   90.00
#
_symmetry.space_group_name_H-M   'P 1'
#
loop_
_entity.id
_entity.type
_entity.pdbx_description
1 polymer ?
#
loop_
_entity_poly.entity_id
_entity_poly.type
_entity_poly.pdbx_seq_one_letter_code
_entity_poly.pdbx_strand_id
1 'polypeptide(L)'
;MSESASPHDGKHFVIQKGKAQCNQGDQFPQFKVTTHQKHYWNNEEGQADFLAVTENDLQFNPQGPSFGKCKLKPTPGGYLPCSYAPAGIWQKTYDKVKILGNSCVTEISELMCSTGGKITIMEHGQTSSMSQQNVKNADPHEQHNINPFVNFKEFQKETEDDEVDAY
;
A
#
# COMPACT_ATOMS: atom_id res chain seq x y z
N MET A 1 -5.50 28.67 15.45
CA MET A 1 -6.17 27.35 15.43
C MET A 1 -5.09 26.33 15.14
N SER A 2 -4.60 25.63 16.16
CA SER A 2 -3.61 24.57 15.94
C SER A 2 -4.34 23.42 15.27
N GLU A 3 -4.09 23.18 13.98
CA GLU A 3 -4.53 21.96 13.32
C GLU A 3 -3.96 20.78 14.11
N SER A 4 -4.82 20.09 14.85
CA SER A 4 -4.46 18.88 15.57
C SER A 4 -3.99 17.87 14.52
N ALA A 5 -2.69 17.58 14.53
CA ALA A 5 -2.09 16.60 13.63
C ALA A 5 -2.91 15.30 13.65
N SER A 6 -3.37 14.86 12.49
CA SER A 6 -4.05 13.58 12.34
C SER A 6 -3.04 12.45 12.65
N PRO A 7 -3.43 11.35 13.31
CA PRO A 7 -2.57 10.17 13.44
C PRO A 7 -2.10 9.59 12.09
N HIS A 8 -2.79 9.95 11.01
CA HIS A 8 -2.49 9.56 9.63
C HIS A 8 -1.61 10.56 8.89
N ASP A 9 -1.18 11.65 9.53
CA ASP A 9 -0.31 12.63 8.89
C ASP A 9 1.07 12.00 8.59
N GLY A 10 1.53 12.15 7.36
CA GLY A 10 2.73 11.46 6.86
C GLY A 10 2.59 9.94 6.70
N LYS A 11 1.37 9.37 6.68
CA LYS A 11 1.13 7.95 6.42
C LYS A 11 0.62 7.70 5.02
N HIS A 12 1.09 6.64 4.39
CA HIS A 12 0.66 6.27 3.05
C HIS A 12 -0.63 5.45 3.06
N PHE A 13 -1.42 5.61 1.99
CA PHE A 13 -2.53 4.72 1.70
C PHE A 13 -2.01 3.38 1.19
N VAL A 14 -2.80 2.33 1.36
CA VAL A 14 -2.41 0.98 0.98
C VAL A 14 -3.05 0.62 -0.35
N ILE A 15 -2.26 0.01 -1.24
CA ILE A 15 -2.74 -0.55 -2.52
C ILE A 15 -2.73 -2.08 -2.49
N GLN A 16 -3.41 -2.69 -3.46
CA GLN A 16 -3.53 -4.14 -3.58
C GLN A 16 -2.19 -4.88 -3.56
N LYS A 17 -1.16 -4.33 -4.22
CA LYS A 17 0.22 -4.85 -4.24
C LYS A 17 0.92 -4.85 -2.88
N GLY A 18 0.41 -4.08 -1.92
CA GLY A 18 0.93 -4.05 -0.56
C GLY A 18 0.91 -5.43 0.10
N LYS A 19 1.68 -5.58 1.17
CA LYS A 19 1.75 -6.83 1.95
C LYS A 19 1.21 -6.65 3.34
N ALA A 20 0.41 -7.61 3.78
CA ALA A 20 -0.06 -7.72 5.15
C ALA A 20 0.83 -8.65 5.97
N GLN A 21 0.88 -8.43 7.27
CA GLN A 21 1.60 -9.27 8.23
C GLN A 21 0.70 -9.66 9.38
N CYS A 22 0.63 -10.95 9.69
CA CYS A 22 0.00 -11.44 10.92
C CYS A 22 1.09 -11.68 11.98
N ASN A 23 0.87 -11.20 13.21
CA ASN A 23 1.81 -11.43 14.32
C ASN A 23 2.02 -12.92 14.69
N GLN A 24 1.10 -13.79 14.27
CA GLN A 24 1.14 -15.24 14.52
C GLN A 24 1.45 -16.07 13.27
N GLY A 25 1.61 -15.43 12.12
CA GLY A 25 1.93 -16.06 10.84
C GLY A 25 3.41 -15.99 10.48
N ASP A 26 3.80 -16.69 9.42
CA ASP A 26 5.17 -16.70 8.87
C ASP A 26 5.22 -16.30 7.39
N GLN A 27 4.08 -15.92 6.79
CA GLN A 27 3.99 -15.42 5.42
C GLN A 27 3.31 -14.04 5.35
N PHE A 28 3.61 -13.33 4.26
CA PHE A 28 3.18 -11.95 4.01
C PHE A 28 2.35 -11.88 2.72
N PRO A 29 1.04 -12.13 2.79
CA PRO A 29 0.20 -12.13 1.60
C PRO A 29 -0.10 -10.73 1.10
N GLN A 30 -0.51 -10.63 -0.17
CA GLN A 30 -0.98 -9.37 -0.76
C GLN A 30 -2.44 -9.13 -0.44
N PHE A 31 -2.87 -7.87 -0.48
CA PHE A 31 -4.29 -7.52 -0.34
C PHE A 31 -5.08 -7.97 -1.58
N LYS A 32 -6.39 -8.16 -1.42
CA LYS A 32 -7.31 -8.37 -2.53
C LYS A 32 -8.47 -7.40 -2.41
N VAL A 33 -8.52 -6.43 -3.32
CA VAL A 33 -9.60 -5.45 -3.36
C VAL A 33 -10.82 -6.09 -4.01
N THR A 34 -11.92 -6.10 -3.27
CA THR A 34 -13.22 -6.67 -3.67
C THR A 34 -14.33 -5.62 -3.67
N THR A 35 -14.12 -4.50 -2.98
CA THR A 35 -15.12 -3.43 -2.85
C THR A 35 -15.31 -2.61 -4.11
N HIS A 36 -14.26 -2.47 -4.93
CA HIS A 36 -14.30 -1.62 -6.12
C HIS A 36 -13.23 -2.00 -7.14
N GLN A 37 -13.37 -1.45 -8.35
CA GLN A 37 -12.42 -1.61 -9.46
C GLN A 37 -12.20 -0.27 -10.20
N LYS A 38 -12.36 0.86 -9.49
CA LYS A 38 -12.41 2.19 -10.12
C LYS A 38 -11.38 3.19 -9.58
N HIS A 39 -10.81 2.95 -8.40
CA HIS A 39 -9.94 3.91 -7.74
C HIS A 39 -8.55 3.31 -7.57
N TYR A 40 -7.59 3.93 -8.22
CA TYR A 40 -6.20 3.50 -8.28
C TYR A 40 -5.33 4.60 -7.69
N TRP A 41 -4.37 4.23 -6.85
CA TRP A 41 -3.38 5.17 -6.34
C TRP A 41 -2.11 5.10 -7.18
N ASN A 42 -1.61 6.27 -7.60
CA ASN A 42 -0.35 6.45 -8.33
C ASN A 42 -0.22 5.54 -9.58
N ASN A 43 -1.31 5.34 -10.32
CA ASN A 43 -1.29 4.57 -11.57
C ASN A 43 -2.23 5.17 -12.62
N GLU A 44 -1.66 5.57 -13.75
CA GLU A 44 -2.37 6.13 -14.91
C GLU A 44 -2.96 5.02 -15.80
N GLU A 45 -2.37 3.82 -15.80
CA GLU A 45 -2.76 2.68 -16.64
C GLU A 45 -3.92 1.85 -16.05
N GLY A 46 -4.33 2.12 -14.81
CA GLY A 46 -5.47 1.43 -14.17
C GLY A 46 -5.25 -0.05 -13.86
N GLN A 47 -4.01 -0.46 -13.58
CA GLN A 47 -3.71 -1.86 -13.25
C GLN A 47 -4.27 -2.26 -11.87
N ALA A 48 -4.83 -3.47 -11.77
CA ALA A 48 -5.49 -3.97 -10.57
C ALA A 48 -4.59 -3.98 -9.31
N ASP A 49 -3.27 -4.08 -9.48
CA ASP A 49 -2.29 -4.07 -8.39
C ASP A 49 -2.25 -2.73 -7.64
N PHE A 50 -2.73 -1.66 -8.26
CA PHE A 50 -2.74 -0.30 -7.71
C PHE A 50 -4.11 0.12 -7.16
N LEU A 51 -5.07 -0.81 -7.10
CA LEU A 51 -6.36 -0.56 -6.49
C LEU A 51 -6.18 -0.21 -5.01
N ALA A 52 -6.92 0.81 -4.59
CA ALA A 52 -6.94 1.23 -3.20
C ALA A 52 -7.55 0.16 -2.30
N VAL A 53 -6.96 -0.06 -1.12
CA VAL A 53 -7.54 -0.96 -0.11
C VAL A 53 -8.47 -0.17 0.80
N THR A 54 -9.70 -0.65 0.96
CA THR A 54 -10.71 -0.06 1.85
C THR A 54 -10.97 -0.93 3.07
N GLU A 55 -11.70 -0.38 4.04
CA GLU A 55 -11.97 -1.07 5.30
C GLU A 55 -12.73 -2.39 5.17
N ASN A 56 -13.46 -2.58 4.06
CA ASN A 56 -14.23 -3.78 3.77
C ASN A 56 -13.46 -4.82 2.92
N ASP A 57 -12.22 -4.52 2.52
CA ASP A 57 -11.36 -5.44 1.79
C ASP A 57 -10.63 -6.38 2.74
N LEU A 58 -11.28 -7.50 3.04
CA LEU A 58 -10.82 -8.47 4.05
C LEU A 58 -10.17 -9.72 3.45
N GLN A 59 -10.05 -9.79 2.13
CA GLN A 59 -9.46 -10.93 1.43
C GLN A 59 -7.98 -10.68 1.11
N PHE A 60 -7.22 -11.77 1.04
CA PHE A 60 -5.80 -11.76 0.73
C PHE A 60 -5.48 -12.75 -0.40
N ASN A 61 -4.39 -12.49 -1.12
CA ASN A 61 -3.83 -13.36 -2.15
C ASN A 61 -2.49 -13.94 -1.68
N PRO A 62 -2.27 -15.27 -1.78
CA PRO A 62 -3.18 -16.30 -2.32
C PRO A 62 -4.38 -16.62 -1.40
N GLN A 63 -5.49 -17.09 -1.99
CA GLN A 63 -6.68 -17.54 -1.24
C GLN A 63 -6.38 -18.88 -0.54
N GLY A 64 -6.24 -18.88 0.79
CA GLY A 64 -5.92 -20.08 1.56
C GLY A 64 -5.17 -19.77 2.86
N PRO A 65 -4.08 -20.49 3.19
CA PRO A 65 -3.22 -20.15 4.32
C PRO A 65 -2.38 -18.91 3.96
N SER A 66 -3.03 -17.77 3.77
CA SER A 66 -2.42 -16.54 3.29
C SER A 66 -1.26 -16.09 4.20
N PHE A 67 -1.34 -16.42 5.49
CA PHE A 67 -0.30 -16.14 6.49
C PHE A 67 0.56 -17.37 6.86
N GLY A 68 0.55 -18.42 6.04
CA GLY A 68 1.36 -19.62 6.21
C GLY A 68 0.94 -20.47 7.41
N LYS A 69 1.84 -20.72 8.37
CA LYS A 69 1.58 -21.49 9.60
C LYS A 69 1.15 -20.57 10.75
N CYS A 70 0.14 -20.97 11.50
CA CYS A 70 -0.38 -20.16 12.61
C CYS A 70 0.10 -20.68 13.97
N LYS A 71 0.84 -19.85 14.71
CA LYS A 71 1.32 -20.16 16.07
C LYS A 71 0.20 -20.46 17.08
N LEU A 72 -1.00 -19.95 16.84
CA LEU A 72 -2.18 -20.20 17.68
C LEU A 72 -2.86 -21.55 17.41
N LYS A 73 -2.37 -22.33 16.43
CA LYS A 73 -2.86 -23.68 16.13
C LYS A 73 -1.74 -24.72 16.29
N PRO A 74 -1.29 -24.99 17.52
CA PRO A 74 -0.22 -25.96 17.78
C PRO A 74 -0.68 -27.39 17.48
N THR A 75 0.24 -28.20 16.96
CA THR A 75 0.10 -29.64 16.80
C THR A 75 1.32 -30.36 17.33
N PRO A 76 1.24 -31.67 17.62
CA PRO A 76 2.37 -32.44 18.15
C PRO A 76 3.65 -32.40 17.28
N GLY A 77 3.55 -32.01 16.01
CA GLY A 77 4.67 -31.87 15.07
C GLY A 77 4.91 -30.44 14.56
N GLY A 78 4.31 -29.41 15.16
CA GLY A 78 4.51 -28.01 14.77
C GLY A 78 3.24 -27.17 14.83
N TYR A 79 2.89 -26.53 13.73
CA TYR A 79 1.74 -25.62 13.63
C TYR A 79 0.93 -25.91 12.37
N LEU A 80 -0.39 -25.84 12.48
CA LEU A 80 -1.29 -26.00 11.34
C LEU A 80 -1.25 -24.77 10.42
N PRO A 81 -1.58 -24.96 9.13
CA PRO A 81 -1.79 -23.84 8.22
C PRO A 81 -2.84 -22.87 8.79
N CYS A 82 -2.61 -21.58 8.53
CA CYS A 82 -3.50 -20.51 8.92
C CYS A 82 -4.86 -20.72 8.26
N SER A 83 -5.92 -20.72 9.07
CA SER A 83 -7.28 -20.63 8.57
C SER A 83 -7.77 -19.25 8.97
N TYR A 84 -7.33 -18.28 8.17
CA TYR A 84 -7.65 -16.88 8.40
C TYR A 84 -9.17 -16.68 8.22
N ALA A 85 -9.77 -15.99 9.19
CA ALA A 85 -11.12 -15.47 9.08
C ALA A 85 -11.15 -14.09 9.76
N PRO A 86 -11.64 -13.04 9.08
CA PRO A 86 -11.68 -11.69 9.65
C PRO A 86 -12.62 -11.62 10.85
N ALA A 87 -12.23 -10.89 11.88
CA ALA A 87 -13.06 -10.50 13.02
C ALA A 87 -13.44 -9.02 12.90
N GLY A 88 -14.41 -8.75 12.03
CA GLY A 88 -14.88 -7.38 11.72
C GLY A 88 -14.20 -6.78 10.49
N ILE A 89 -14.12 -5.45 10.47
CA ILE A 89 -13.51 -4.65 9.40
C ILE A 89 -12.16 -4.07 9.84
N TRP A 90 -11.40 -3.48 8.91
CA TRP A 90 -10.18 -2.78 9.28
C TRP A 90 -10.46 -1.64 10.25
N GLN A 91 -9.62 -1.52 11.26
CA GLN A 91 -9.66 -0.46 12.27
C GLN A 91 -8.55 0.55 12.01
N LYS A 92 -8.67 1.74 12.60
CA LYS A 92 -7.73 2.86 12.39
C LYS A 92 -7.57 3.17 10.90
N THR A 93 -8.69 3.24 10.18
CA THR A 93 -8.76 3.68 8.79
C THR A 93 -8.89 5.20 8.75
N TYR A 94 -8.66 5.79 7.58
CA TYR A 94 -8.70 7.23 7.42
C TYR A 94 -10.07 7.68 6.90
N ASP A 95 -10.91 8.19 7.81
CA ASP A 95 -12.32 8.50 7.51
C ASP A 95 -12.53 9.72 6.60
N LYS A 96 -11.50 10.56 6.41
CA LYS A 96 -11.59 11.76 5.57
C LYS A 96 -11.55 11.44 4.08
N VAL A 97 -10.92 10.33 3.69
CA VAL A 97 -10.86 9.87 2.29
C VAL A 97 -11.70 8.62 2.17
N LYS A 98 -12.76 8.71 1.37
CA LYS A 98 -13.72 7.61 1.18
C LYS A 98 -13.80 7.21 -0.28
N ILE A 99 -13.77 5.91 -0.51
CA ILE A 99 -13.95 5.30 -1.84
C ILE A 99 -15.28 4.56 -1.82
N LEU A 100 -16.23 5.02 -2.63
CA LEU A 100 -17.60 4.49 -2.66
C LEU A 100 -18.26 4.41 -1.27
N GLY A 101 -17.93 5.34 -0.38
CA GLY A 101 -18.45 5.40 0.99
C GLY A 101 -17.65 4.63 2.04
N ASN A 102 -16.65 3.83 1.65
CA ASN A 102 -15.77 3.10 2.55
C ASN A 102 -14.51 3.89 2.88
N SER A 103 -14.07 3.87 4.14
CA SER A 103 -12.83 4.51 4.57
C SER A 103 -11.59 3.78 4.04
N CYS A 104 -10.54 4.54 3.71
CA CYS A 104 -9.29 4.00 3.18
C CYS A 104 -8.38 3.42 4.26
N VAL A 105 -7.72 2.31 3.94
CA VAL A 105 -6.71 1.69 4.81
C VAL A 105 -5.38 2.44 4.65
N THR A 106 -4.69 2.63 5.77
CA THR A 106 -3.38 3.28 5.86
C THR A 106 -2.40 2.36 6.60
N GLU A 107 -1.12 2.73 6.65
CA GLU A 107 -0.07 1.93 7.31
C GLU A 107 -0.34 1.63 8.79
N ILE A 108 -1.12 2.46 9.48
CA ILE A 108 -1.45 2.28 10.90
C ILE A 108 -2.71 1.44 11.12
N SER A 109 -3.38 1.05 10.04
CA SER A 109 -4.62 0.29 10.11
C SER A 109 -4.34 -1.13 10.63
N GLU A 110 -5.31 -1.69 11.34
CA GLU A 110 -5.17 -3.01 11.95
C GLU A 110 -6.43 -3.84 11.71
N LEU A 111 -6.26 -5.14 11.48
CA LEU A 111 -7.36 -6.08 11.34
C LEU A 111 -7.18 -7.24 12.31
N MET A 112 -8.26 -7.65 12.97
CA MET A 112 -8.25 -8.79 13.87
C MET A 112 -8.70 -10.05 13.13
N CYS A 113 -8.05 -11.17 13.41
CA CYS A 113 -8.47 -12.50 12.98
C CYS A 113 -9.29 -13.16 14.08
N SER A 114 -10.34 -13.91 13.74
CA SER A 114 -11.19 -14.63 14.69
C SER A 114 -10.44 -15.69 15.51
N THR A 115 -9.30 -16.17 15.00
CA THR A 115 -8.39 -17.06 15.74
C THR A 115 -7.63 -16.32 16.86
N GLY A 116 -7.60 -14.99 16.86
CA GLY A 116 -6.89 -14.15 17.85
C GLY A 116 -5.60 -13.51 17.33
N GLY A 117 -5.26 -13.69 16.05
CA GLY A 117 -4.13 -13.00 15.41
C GLY A 117 -4.44 -11.54 15.11
N LYS A 118 -3.43 -10.68 15.19
CA LYS A 118 -3.49 -9.28 14.76
C LYS A 118 -2.74 -9.14 13.43
N ILE A 119 -3.43 -8.54 12.45
CA ILE A 119 -2.91 -8.28 11.12
C ILE A 119 -2.62 -6.78 11.00
N THR A 120 -1.41 -6.46 10.57
CA THR A 120 -0.92 -5.10 10.33
C THR A 120 -0.42 -4.98 8.89
N ILE A 121 -0.20 -3.75 8.44
CA ILE A 121 0.38 -3.47 7.13
C ILE A 121 1.89 -3.56 7.25
N MET A 122 2.53 -4.38 6.40
CA MET A 122 3.98 -4.47 6.32
C MET A 122 4.53 -3.53 5.26
N GLU A 123 3.92 -3.56 4.07
CA GLU A 123 4.28 -2.74 2.93
C GLU A 123 2.99 -2.13 2.37
N HIS A 124 2.95 -0.80 2.22
CA HIS A 124 1.80 -0.11 1.62
C HIS A 124 1.69 -0.34 0.10
N GLY A 125 2.81 -0.75 -0.54
CA GLY A 125 2.88 -1.16 -1.94
C GLY A 125 3.02 -0.03 -2.94
N GLN A 126 2.80 1.23 -2.55
CA GLN A 126 2.98 2.38 -3.43
C GLN A 126 4.47 2.62 -3.68
N THR A 127 4.83 2.91 -4.93
CA THR A 127 6.15 3.43 -5.27
C THR A 127 5.99 4.93 -5.52
N SER A 128 6.81 5.76 -4.87
CA SER A 128 6.90 7.17 -5.23
C SER A 128 7.64 7.29 -6.56
N SER A 129 6.92 7.56 -7.65
CA SER A 129 7.54 8.02 -8.89
C SER A 129 7.85 9.52 -8.77
N MET A 130 9.00 9.94 -9.30
CA MET A 130 9.23 11.37 -9.52
C MET A 130 8.23 11.83 -10.57
N SER A 131 7.39 12.80 -10.23
CA SER A 131 6.56 13.46 -11.23
C SER A 131 7.43 14.28 -12.17
N GLN A 132 6.97 14.53 -13.39
CA GLN A 132 7.67 15.40 -14.34
C GLN A 132 7.92 16.80 -13.73
N GLN A 133 7.00 17.31 -12.93
CA GLN A 133 7.18 18.56 -12.18
C GLN A 133 8.33 18.48 -11.16
N ASN A 134 8.50 17.34 -10.47
CA ASN A 134 9.63 17.15 -9.56
C ASN A 134 10.95 17.12 -10.32
N VAL A 135 10.97 16.53 -11.53
CA VAL A 135 12.14 16.54 -12.41
C VAL A 135 12.49 17.97 -12.85
N LYS A 136 11.50 18.75 -13.28
CA LYS A 136 11.69 20.15 -13.72
C LYS A 136 12.14 21.09 -12.60
N ASN A 137 11.60 20.91 -11.40
CA ASN A 137 11.91 21.78 -10.25
C ASN A 137 13.21 21.39 -9.52
N ALA A 138 13.76 20.21 -9.77
CA ALA A 138 14.98 19.76 -9.12
C ALA A 138 16.22 20.51 -9.65
N ASP A 139 17.10 20.94 -8.74
CA ASP A 139 18.33 21.64 -9.11
C ASP A 139 19.34 20.67 -9.75
N PRO A 140 19.78 20.90 -11.00
CA PRO A 140 20.66 19.97 -11.70
C PRO A 140 22.06 19.84 -11.08
N HIS A 141 22.54 20.87 -10.38
CA HIS A 141 23.84 20.83 -9.71
C HIS A 141 23.78 19.98 -8.44
N GLU A 142 22.69 20.07 -7.68
CA GLU A 142 22.46 19.17 -6.54
C GLU A 142 22.28 17.72 -6.99
N GLN A 143 21.51 17.48 -8.03
CA GLN A 143 21.33 16.13 -8.59
C GLN A 143 22.65 15.56 -9.14
N HIS A 144 23.51 16.39 -9.74
CA HIS A 144 24.84 15.96 -10.18
C HIS A 144 25.74 15.56 -9.01
N ASN A 145 25.64 16.22 -7.85
CA ASN A 145 26.40 15.82 -6.66
C ASN A 145 25.92 14.49 -6.06
N ILE A 146 24.63 14.19 -6.18
CA ILE A 146 24.03 12.94 -5.68
C ILE A 146 24.31 11.78 -6.65
N ASN A 147 24.14 12.02 -7.96
CA ASN A 147 24.35 11.03 -9.00
C ASN A 147 25.10 11.62 -10.21
N PRO A 148 26.44 11.72 -10.14
CA PRO A 148 27.25 12.35 -11.19
C PRO A 148 27.29 11.57 -12.51
N PHE A 149 26.79 10.33 -12.52
CA PHE A 149 26.72 9.50 -13.74
C PHE A 149 25.51 9.83 -14.62
N VAL A 150 24.52 10.54 -14.08
CA VAL A 150 23.33 10.96 -14.83
C VAL A 150 23.44 12.45 -15.14
N ASN A 151 23.36 12.81 -16.43
CA ASN A 151 23.27 14.20 -16.84
C ASN A 151 21.84 14.70 -16.62
N PHE A 152 21.56 15.23 -15.43
CA PHE A 152 20.22 15.63 -15.05
C PHE A 152 19.63 16.75 -15.93
N LYS A 153 20.48 17.61 -16.53
CA LYS A 153 20.05 18.65 -17.47
C LYS A 153 19.53 18.08 -18.79
N GLU A 154 20.09 16.97 -19.23
CA GLU A 154 19.66 16.28 -20.45
C GLU A 154 18.36 15.53 -20.18
N PHE A 155 18.28 14.85 -19.04
CA PHE A 155 17.06 14.19 -18.57
C PHE A 155 15.86 15.15 -18.40
N GLN A 156 16.09 16.37 -17.91
CA GLN A 156 15.05 17.41 -17.84
C GLN A 156 14.49 17.79 -19.21
N LYS A 157 15.35 17.90 -20.23
CA LYS A 157 14.94 18.25 -21.59
C LYS A 157 14.16 17.14 -22.27
N GLU A 158 14.63 15.89 -22.15
CA GLU A 158 13.89 14.73 -22.66
C GLU A 158 12.47 14.65 -22.07
N THR A 159 12.35 14.91 -20.76
CA THR A 159 11.05 14.94 -20.07
C THR A 159 10.15 16.10 -20.53
N GLU A 160 10.72 17.21 -21.01
CA GLU A 160 9.97 18.34 -21.57
C GLU A 160 9.50 18.04 -23.00
N ASP A 161 10.35 17.44 -23.83
CA ASP A 161 10.03 17.11 -25.23
C ASP A 161 8.91 16.04 -25.32
N ASP A 162 8.93 15.02 -24.45
CA ASP A 162 7.86 14.00 -24.35
C ASP A 162 6.47 14.59 -24.03
N GLU A 163 6.41 15.74 -23.34
CA GLU A 163 5.14 16.41 -22.98
C GLU A 163 4.58 17.24 -24.16
N VAL A 164 5.46 17.76 -25.03
CA VAL A 164 5.07 18.53 -26.22
C VAL A 164 4.51 17.62 -27.30
N ASP A 165 5.03 16.40 -27.44
CA ASP A 165 4.60 15.40 -28.42
C ASP A 165 3.30 14.65 -28.02
N ALA A 166 2.78 14.88 -26.81
CA ALA A 166 1.54 14.29 -26.30
C ALA A 166 0.25 15.08 -26.62
N TYR A 167 0.35 16.20 -27.35
CA TYR A 167 -0.76 17.08 -27.79
C TYR A 167 -0.92 17.10 -29.32
#